data_AF-A0A3N1IM14-F1
#
_entry.id   AF-A0A3N1IM14-F1
#
_cell.length_a   1.000
_cell.length_b   1.000
_cell.length_c   1.000
_cell.angle_alpha   90.00
_cell.angle_beta   90.00
_cell.angle_gamma   90.00
#
_symmetry.space_group_name_H-M   'P 1'
#
loop_
_entity.id
_entity.type
_entity.pdbx_description
1 polymer ?
#
loop_
_entity_poly.entity_id
_entity_poly.type
_entity_poly.pdbx_seq_one_letter_code
_entity_poly.pdbx_strand_id
1 'polypeptide(L)'
;MCGRYVSTRRPQDLTQLSHAAEWPTAEALARNWNVAPADDVWAVLERTPPGEGPAATSRELRPLAPVNPAAPTQPGAEQHPRRPGPGIR
;
A
#
# COMPACT_ATOMS: atom_id res chain seq x y z
N MET A 1 25.78 0.30 0.02
CA MET A 1 24.35 0.44 0.37
C MET A 1 23.87 1.79 -0.15
N CYS A 2 22.87 1.81 -1.02
CA CYS A 2 22.27 3.06 -1.50
C CYS A 2 21.36 3.59 -0.37
N GLY A 3 21.87 4.50 0.47
CA GLY A 3 21.11 5.02 1.61
C GLY A 3 19.97 5.96 1.23
N ARG A 4 19.89 6.42 -0.02
CA ARG A 4 18.87 7.35 -0.54
C ARG A 4 18.59 7.10 -2.01
N TYR A 5 17.39 7.45 -2.47
CA TYR A 5 16.97 7.31 -3.88
C TYR A 5 15.85 8.31 -4.26
N VAL A 6 15.46 8.29 -5.54
CA VAL A 6 14.42 9.16 -6.12
C VAL A 6 13.14 8.36 -6.38
N SER A 7 11.99 8.86 -5.94
CA SER A 7 10.66 8.31 -6.21
C SER A 7 9.72 9.42 -6.69
N THR A 8 9.63 9.58 -8.01
CA THR A 8 8.84 10.66 -8.65
C THR A 8 7.68 10.15 -9.51
N ARG A 9 7.56 8.82 -9.68
CA ARG A 9 6.48 8.21 -10.46
C ARG A 9 5.14 8.34 -9.76
N ARG A 10 4.08 8.50 -10.55
CA ARG A 10 2.72 8.50 -10.03
C ARG A 10 2.32 7.06 -9.68
N PRO A 11 1.44 6.84 -8.69
CA PRO A 11 0.99 5.49 -8.36
C PRO A 11 0.30 4.78 -9.53
N GLN A 12 -0.39 5.52 -10.41
CA GLN A 12 -0.93 5.04 -11.69
C GLN A 12 0.14 4.33 -12.54
N ASP A 13 1.29 5.00 -12.72
CA ASP A 13 2.38 4.50 -13.55
C ASP A 13 3.01 3.26 -12.89
N LEU A 14 3.08 3.25 -11.55
CA LEU A 14 3.60 2.12 -10.78
C LEU A 14 2.67 0.89 -10.89
N THR A 15 1.35 1.05 -10.78
CA THR A 15 0.42 -0.08 -10.95
C THR A 15 0.46 -0.67 -12.35
N GLN A 16 0.56 0.18 -13.37
CA GLN A 16 0.66 -0.28 -14.75
C GLN A 16 1.95 -1.09 -14.98
N LEU A 17 3.09 -0.58 -14.49
CA LEU A 17 4.39 -1.23 -14.69
C LEU A 17 4.56 -2.52 -13.88
N SER A 18 3.89 -2.62 -12.74
CA SER A 18 4.02 -3.77 -11.84
C SER A 18 2.90 -4.80 -11.98
N HIS A 19 1.91 -4.54 -12.84
CA HIS A 19 0.68 -5.33 -12.95
C HIS A 19 -0.01 -5.51 -11.59
N ALA A 20 0.03 -4.47 -10.76
CA ALA A 20 -0.64 -4.45 -9.47
C ALA A 20 -2.09 -3.95 -9.64
N ALA A 21 -2.98 -4.45 -8.80
CA ALA A 21 -4.33 -3.90 -8.64
C ALA A 21 -4.28 -2.44 -8.18
N GLU A 22 -5.42 -1.75 -8.28
CA GLU A 22 -5.54 -0.34 -7.89
C GLU A 22 -5.08 -0.08 -6.44
N TRP A 23 -4.47 1.08 -6.22
CA TRP A 23 -3.99 1.52 -4.92
C TRP A 23 -5.09 2.28 -4.15
N PRO A 24 -5.03 2.35 -2.81
CA PRO A 24 -5.93 3.20 -2.03
C PRO A 24 -5.72 4.68 -2.38
N THR A 25 -6.70 5.32 -3.04
CA THR A 25 -6.57 6.72 -3.49
C THR A 25 -6.39 7.71 -2.34
N ALA A 26 -6.81 7.36 -1.13
CA ALA A 26 -6.67 8.19 0.07
C ALA A 26 -5.22 8.32 0.57
N GLU A 27 -4.32 7.41 0.18
CA GLU A 27 -2.94 7.34 0.69
C GLU A 27 -1.91 7.66 -0.40
N ALA A 28 -2.08 8.79 -1.09
CA ALA A 28 -1.15 9.20 -2.14
C ALA A 28 0.14 9.82 -1.56
N LEU A 29 1.26 9.08 -1.62
CA LEU A 29 2.58 9.63 -1.29
C LEU A 29 2.97 10.74 -2.27
N ALA A 30 3.57 11.81 -1.75
CA ALA A 30 4.13 12.88 -2.57
C ALA A 30 5.38 12.41 -3.33
N ARG A 31 5.67 13.06 -4.47
CA ARG A 31 6.93 12.82 -5.17
C ARG A 31 8.10 13.26 -4.29
N ASN A 32 9.13 12.42 -4.20
CA ASN A 32 10.30 12.66 -3.38
C ASN A 32 11.58 12.45 -4.21
N TRP A 33 12.44 13.47 -4.25
CA TRP A 33 13.73 13.43 -4.96
C TRP A 33 14.89 13.00 -4.07
N ASN A 34 14.63 12.72 -2.79
CA ASN A 34 15.64 12.40 -1.82
C ASN A 34 15.10 11.51 -0.68
N VAL A 35 14.48 10.39 -1.05
CA VAL A 35 13.88 9.42 -0.12
C VAL A 35 14.95 8.97 0.89
N ALA A 36 14.67 9.23 2.16
CA ALA A 36 15.48 8.77 3.28
C ALA A 36 15.04 7.35 3.72
N PRO A 37 15.88 6.61 4.45
CA PRO A 37 15.52 5.28 4.96
C PRO A 37 14.30 5.26 5.91
N ALA A 38 13.94 6.40 6.48
CA ALA A 38 12.82 6.56 7.40
C ALA A 38 11.52 6.99 6.71
N ASP A 39 11.56 7.34 5.43
CA ASP A 39 10.39 7.83 4.70
C ASP A 39 9.49 6.65 4.27
N ASP A 40 8.18 6.90 4.18
CA ASP A 40 7.25 5.95 3.58
C ASP A 40 7.50 5.82 2.07
N VAL A 41 7.36 4.60 1.55
CA VAL A 41 7.68 4.28 0.16
C VAL A 41 6.55 3.50 -0.51
N TRP A 42 6.38 3.66 -1.82
CA TRP A 42 5.50 2.78 -2.58
C TRP A 42 6.10 1.39 -2.67
N ALA A 43 5.35 0.38 -2.23
CA ALA A 43 5.72 -1.03 -2.33
C ALA A 43 4.60 -1.83 -3.01
N VAL A 44 4.99 -2.79 -3.86
CA VAL A 44 4.08 -3.79 -4.40
C VAL A 44 4.17 -5.02 -3.52
N LEU A 45 3.03 -5.41 -2.94
CA LEU A 45 2.92 -6.55 -2.05
C LEU A 45 2.08 -7.64 -2.74
N GLU A 46 2.57 -8.87 -2.72
CA GLU A 46 1.76 -10.04 -3.07
C GLU A 46 1.06 -10.54 -1.82
N ARG A 47 -0.27 -10.63 -1.86
CA ARG A 47 -1.09 -11.05 -0.73
C ARG A 47 -2.05 -12.14 -1.15
N THR A 48 -2.06 -13.22 -0.40
CA THR A 48 -3.07 -14.26 -0.50
C THR A 48 -4.08 -14.04 0.63
N PRO A 49 -5.39 -13.92 0.33
CA PRO A 49 -6.42 -13.83 1.36
C PRO A 49 -6.33 -15.00 2.34
N PRO A 50 -6.53 -14.77 3.65
CA PRO A 50 -6.52 -15.85 4.63
C PRO A 50 -7.56 -16.92 4.28
N GLY A 51 -7.15 -18.19 4.29
CA GLY A 51 -8.02 -19.32 3.97
C GLY A 51 -8.17 -19.63 2.48
N GLU A 52 -7.56 -18.83 1.59
CA GLU A 52 -7.61 -19.03 0.15
C GLU A 52 -6.29 -19.60 -0.39
N GLY A 53 -6.37 -20.30 -1.53
CA GLY A 53 -5.20 -20.88 -2.19
C GLY A 53 -4.33 -19.86 -2.93
N PRO A 54 -3.13 -20.25 -3.38
CA PRO A 54 -2.20 -19.37 -4.09
C PRO A 54 -2.78 -18.78 -5.38
N ALA A 55 -3.81 -19.42 -5.96
CA ALA A 55 -4.52 -18.93 -7.15
C ALA A 55 -5.28 -17.61 -6.92
N ALA A 56 -5.60 -17.24 -5.68
CA ALA A 56 -6.24 -15.97 -5.36
C ALA A 56 -5.25 -14.88 -4.92
N THR A 57 -3.95 -15.09 -5.13
CA THR A 57 -2.94 -14.10 -4.77
C THR A 57 -3.09 -12.86 -5.65
N SER A 58 -3.25 -11.69 -5.02
CA SER A 58 -3.30 -10.39 -5.68
C SER A 58 -2.01 -9.62 -5.44
N ARG A 59 -1.64 -8.78 -6.41
CA ARG A 59 -0.61 -7.75 -6.26
C ARG A 59 -1.27 -6.43 -5.90
N GLU A 60 -0.86 -5.81 -4.81
CA GLU A 60 -1.41 -4.55 -4.33
C GLU A 60 -0.28 -3.51 -4.21
N LEU A 61 -0.51 -2.30 -4.71
CA LEU A 61 0.39 -1.18 -4.49
C LEU A 61 -0.03 -0.43 -3.22
N ARG A 62 0.84 -0.35 -2.21
CA ARG A 62 0.57 0.30 -0.93
C ARG A 62 1.75 1.15 -0.45
N PRO A 63 1.50 2.22 0.33
CA PRO A 63 2.56 2.86 1.09
C PRO A 63 3.06 1.87 2.16
N LEU A 64 4.37 1.77 2.30
CA LEU A 64 5.04 0.94 3.29
C LEU A 64 5.95 1.81 4.13
N ALA A 65 5.69 1.82 5.43
CA ALA A 65 6.57 2.41 6.42
C ALA A 65 7.77 1.50 6.68
N PRO A 66 8.94 2.07 7.04
CA PRO A 66 10.10 1.29 7.45
C PRO A 66 9.75 0.38 8.63
N VAL A 67 10.36 -0.82 8.64
CA VAL A 67 10.17 -1.76 9.73
C VAL A 67 10.69 -1.15 11.03
N ASN A 68 9.78 -0.91 11.97
CA ASN A 68 10.13 -0.61 13.35
C ASN A 68 9.93 -1.89 14.18
N PRO A 69 11.00 -2.61 14.56
CA PRO A 69 10.88 -3.86 15.29
C PRO A 69 10.29 -3.69 16.69
N ALA A 70 10.22 -2.46 17.21
CA ALA A 70 9.59 -2.12 18.48
C ALA A 70 8.14 -1.62 18.34
N ALA A 71 7.62 -1.46 17.11
CA ALA A 71 6.23 -1.06 16.92
C ALA A 71 5.30 -2.22 17.29
N PRO A 72 4.19 -1.97 18.01
CA PRO A 72 3.21 -3.01 18.28
C PRO A 72 2.65 -3.52 16.96
N THR A 73 2.66 -4.84 16.75
CA THR A 73 1.99 -5.49 15.62
C THR A 73 0.54 -5.00 15.60
N GLN A 74 0.18 -4.21 14.59
CA GLN A 74 -1.22 -3.83 14.36
C GLN A 74 -1.99 -5.14 14.12
N PRO A 75 -2.95 -5.53 14.99
CA PRO A 75 -3.84 -6.63 14.66
C PRO A 75 -4.59 -6.23 13.39
N GLY A 76 -4.74 -7.19 12.47
CA GLY A 76 -5.28 -6.98 11.14
C GLY A 76 -6.51 -6.08 11.20
N ALA A 77 -6.48 -5.01 10.40
CA ALA A 77 -7.59 -4.08 10.25
C ALA A 77 -8.88 -4.87 9.97
N GLU A 78 -9.69 -5.07 11.00
CA GLU A 78 -11.05 -5.54 10.86
C GLU A 78 -11.75 -4.56 9.93
N GLN A 79 -12.23 -5.10 8.81
CA GLN A 79 -12.94 -4.35 7.79
C GLN A 79 -14.19 -3.77 8.45
N HIS A 80 -14.14 -2.48 8.79
CA HIS A 80 -15.27 -1.74 9.33
C HIS A 80 -16.47 -1.89 8.39
N PRO A 81 -17.62 -2.44 8.83
CA PRO A 81 -18.76 -2.61 7.95
C PRO A 81 -19.23 -1.23 7.49
N ARG A 82 -19.20 -1.00 6.17
CA ARG A 82 -19.69 0.25 5.57
C ARG A 82 -21.15 0.43 5.97
N ARG A 83 -21.44 1.49 6.74
CA ARG A 83 -22.83 1.94 6.96
C ARG A 83 -23.46 2.28 5.60
N PRO A 84 -24.67 1.80 5.29
CA PRO A 84 -25.41 2.29 4.13
C PRO A 84 -25.74 3.77 4.35
N GLY A 85 -25.45 4.60 3.36
CA GLY A 85 -25.70 6.05 3.38
C GLY A 85 -27.19 6.39 3.55
N PRO A 86 -27.52 7.61 3.97
CA PRO A 86 -28.91 7.99 4.19
C PRO A 86 -29.64 8.08 2.85
N GLY A 87 -30.67 7.24 2.69
CA GLY A 87 -31.62 7.35 1.60
C GLY A 87 -32.35 8.68 1.67
N ILE A 88 -32.13 9.54 0.69
CA ILE A 88 -32.89 10.76 0.50
C ILE A 88 -34.24 10.32 -0.07
N ARG A 89 -35.32 10.67 0.64
CA ARG A 89 -36.71 10.51 0.21
C ARG A 89 -37.27 11.87 -0.16
#